data_AF-Q56ZL0-F1
#
_entry.id   AF-Q56ZL0-F1
#
_cell.length_a   1.000
_cell.length_b   1.000
_cell.length_c   1.000
_cell.angle_alpha   90.00
_cell.angle_beta   90.00
_cell.angle_gamma   90.00
#
_symmetry.space_group_name_H-M   'P 1'
#
loop_
_entity.id
_entity.type
_entity.pdbx_description
1 polymer ?
#
loop_
_entity_poly.entity_id
_entity_poly.type
_entity_poly.pdbx_seq_one_letter_code
_entity_poly.pdbx_strand_id
1 'polypeptide(L)'
;MALGLSTGVPWIMCKQEDAPGPIIDTCNGYYCEDFKPNSINKPKMWTENWTGWYTDFGGAVPYRPVEDIAYSVARFIQKGGSLVNYYMYHGGTNFDRTAGEFMASSYDYDAPLDEYGLPREPKYSHLKALHKAIKLSEPALLSADATVTSLGAKQEVTIKAFFLTYLCLDFK
;
A
#
# COMPACT_ATOMS: atom_id res chain seq x y z
N MET A 1 14.58 24.86 1.45
CA MET A 1 14.82 23.42 1.24
C MET A 1 13.50 22.77 0.77
N ALA A 2 13.54 21.66 0.01
CA ALA A 2 12.46 20.97 -0.72
C ALA A 2 11.38 21.87 -1.38
N LEU A 3 10.44 22.43 -0.62
CA LEU A 3 9.38 23.33 -1.10
C LEU A 3 9.92 24.52 -1.93
N GLY A 4 11.11 25.03 -1.58
CA GLY A 4 11.77 26.12 -2.32
C GLY A 4 12.30 25.74 -3.71
N LEU A 5 12.23 24.47 -4.11
CA LEU A 5 12.61 24.01 -5.45
C LEU A 5 11.49 24.16 -6.48
N SER A 6 10.27 24.51 -6.06
CA SER A 6 9.15 24.84 -6.95
C SER A 6 8.88 23.78 -8.03
N THR A 7 8.84 22.51 -7.64
CA THR A 7 8.67 21.36 -8.56
C THR A 7 7.31 21.30 -9.27
N GLY A 8 6.31 22.07 -8.82
CA GLY A 8 4.96 22.08 -9.40
C GLY A 8 4.08 20.90 -8.97
N VAL A 9 4.58 20.00 -8.11
CA VAL A 9 3.86 18.83 -7.59
C VAL A 9 4.00 18.72 -6.07
N PRO A 10 3.10 18.01 -5.37
CA PRO A 10 3.17 17.85 -3.92
C PRO A 10 4.46 17.16 -3.45
N TRP A 11 4.89 17.54 -2.24
CA TRP A 11 5.95 16.84 -1.51
C TRP A 11 5.34 15.94 -0.44
N ILE A 12 5.97 14.79 -0.20
CA ILE A 12 5.53 13.83 0.81
C ILE A 12 6.69 13.46 1.74
N MET A 13 6.38 13.10 2.99
CA MET A 13 7.34 12.57 3.97
C MET A 13 6.74 11.36 4.68
N CYS A 14 7.38 10.20 4.58
CA CYS A 14 6.92 8.99 5.26
C CYS A 14 7.29 9.01 6.75
N LYS A 15 6.37 8.51 7.60
CA LYS A 15 6.53 8.40 9.05
C LYS A 15 6.91 9.74 9.72
N GLN A 16 6.29 10.83 9.27
CA GLN A 16 6.57 12.18 9.76
C GLN A 16 5.28 12.89 10.21
N GLU A 17 4.79 12.59 11.40
CA GLU A 17 3.51 13.12 11.92
C GLU A 17 3.48 14.65 12.00
N ASP A 18 4.62 15.31 12.18
CA ASP A 18 4.77 16.77 12.24
C ASP A 18 5.19 17.41 10.90
N ALA A 19 5.00 16.71 9.77
CA ALA A 19 5.34 17.23 8.43
C ALA A 19 4.74 18.64 8.19
N PRO A 20 5.59 19.65 7.90
CA PRO A 20 5.18 21.04 7.94
C PRO A 20 4.42 21.48 6.68
N GLY A 21 3.52 22.44 6.86
CA GLY A 21 2.85 23.15 5.76
C GLY A 21 2.16 22.20 4.78
N PRO A 22 2.39 22.34 3.46
CA PRO A 22 1.72 21.55 2.43
C PRO A 22 2.29 20.14 2.25
N ILE A 23 3.33 19.75 2.99
CA ILE A 23 3.92 18.41 2.86
C ILE A 23 2.95 17.37 3.40
N ILE A 24 2.68 16.32 2.64
CA ILE A 24 1.79 15.24 3.05
C ILE A 24 2.58 14.19 3.82
N ASP A 25 2.19 13.93 5.07
CA ASP A 25 2.73 12.83 5.84
C ASP A 25 2.10 11.50 5.40
N THR A 26 2.91 10.45 5.31
CA THR A 26 2.49 9.15 4.77
C THR A 26 2.87 7.99 5.67
N CYS A 27 2.22 6.85 5.46
CA CYS A 27 2.43 5.63 6.26
C CYS A 27 3.29 4.58 5.54
N ASN A 28 4.07 3.82 6.32
CA ASN A 28 4.85 2.66 5.88
C ASN A 28 4.59 1.50 6.86
N GLY A 29 4.45 0.28 6.35
CA GLY A 29 4.24 -0.90 7.18
C GLY A 29 3.60 -2.06 6.42
N TYR A 30 3.25 -3.11 7.16
CA TYR A 30 2.39 -4.19 6.65
C TYR A 30 0.90 -3.78 6.57
N TYR A 31 0.49 -2.83 7.41
CA TYR A 31 -0.88 -2.36 7.58
C TYR A 31 -0.87 -0.85 7.87
N CYS A 32 -1.77 -0.09 7.24
CA CYS A 32 -1.90 1.37 7.40
C CYS A 32 -3.37 1.83 7.40
N GLU A 33 -4.34 0.92 7.55
CA GLU A 33 -5.78 1.20 7.50
C GLU A 33 -6.25 2.18 8.55
N ASP A 34 -5.53 2.33 9.67
CA ASP A 34 -5.89 3.26 10.74
C ASP A 34 -5.03 4.53 10.77
N PHE A 35 -4.02 4.62 9.89
CA PHE A 35 -3.24 5.84 9.71
C PHE A 35 -4.14 7.02 9.34
N LYS A 36 -3.86 8.19 9.90
CA LYS A 36 -4.52 9.45 9.56
C LYS A 36 -3.43 10.49 9.30
N PRO A 37 -3.48 11.22 8.17
CA PRO A 37 -2.53 12.30 7.94
C PRO A 37 -2.72 13.39 8.98
N ASN A 38 -1.71 14.22 9.17
CA ASN A 38 -1.68 15.25 10.21
C ASN A 38 -2.65 16.43 9.99
N SER A 39 -3.44 16.39 8.91
CA SER A 39 -4.52 17.33 8.61
C SER A 39 -5.62 16.66 7.80
N ILE A 40 -6.87 17.01 8.08
CA ILE A 40 -8.06 16.50 7.34
C ILE A 40 -8.08 16.89 5.86
N ASN A 41 -7.33 17.94 5.49
CA ASN A 41 -7.23 18.41 4.11
C ASN A 41 -6.15 17.67 3.30
N LYS A 42 -5.42 16.73 3.91
CA LYS A 42 -4.39 15.93 3.26
C LYS A 42 -4.92 14.53 2.95
N PRO A 43 -4.59 13.96 1.78
CA PRO A 43 -5.02 12.61 1.43
C PRO A 43 -4.27 11.57 2.27
N LYS A 44 -4.94 10.45 2.53
CA LYS A 44 -4.34 9.29 3.20
C LYS A 44 -3.55 8.46 2.20
N MET A 45 -2.23 8.38 2.39
CA MET A 45 -1.29 7.74 1.47
C MET A 45 -0.41 6.71 2.19
N TRP A 46 -0.23 5.55 1.56
CA TRP A 46 0.61 4.45 2.04
C TRP A 46 1.78 4.26 1.07
N THR A 47 2.94 4.78 1.45
CA THR A 47 4.14 4.84 0.60
C THR A 47 4.93 3.54 0.59
N GLU A 48 4.81 2.69 1.61
CA GLU A 48 5.46 1.37 1.64
C GLU A 48 4.55 0.30 2.23
N ASN A 49 3.79 -0.38 1.37
CA ASN A 49 3.14 -1.64 1.71
C ASN A 49 4.15 -2.78 1.54
N TRP A 50 4.67 -3.27 2.66
CA TRP A 50 5.76 -4.25 2.66
C TRP A 50 5.30 -5.61 2.11
N THR A 51 5.74 -5.99 0.91
CA THR A 51 5.29 -7.23 0.22
C THR A 51 5.91 -8.51 0.77
N GLY A 52 6.86 -8.36 1.70
CA GLY A 52 7.70 -9.37 2.31
C GLY A 52 8.72 -8.64 3.19
N TRP A 53 9.96 -9.10 3.19
CA TRP A 53 11.07 -8.45 3.90
C TRP A 53 12.40 -8.72 3.18
N TYR A 54 13.45 -7.94 3.48
CA TYR A 54 14.77 -8.20 2.92
C TYR A 54 15.37 -9.48 3.52
N THR A 55 16.25 -10.14 2.76
CA THR A 55 16.94 -11.34 3.22
C THR A 55 18.29 -10.96 3.81
N ASP A 56 18.60 -11.47 5.00
CA ASP A 56 19.91 -11.32 5.63
C ASP A 56 20.84 -12.49 5.30
N PHE A 57 22.15 -12.24 5.26
CA PHE A 57 23.12 -13.34 5.21
C PHE A 57 23.01 -14.22 6.47
N GLY A 58 22.72 -15.51 6.28
CA GLY A 58 22.49 -16.47 7.36
C GLY A 58 21.04 -16.50 7.89
N GLY A 59 20.16 -15.64 7.38
CA GLY A 59 18.73 -15.65 7.66
C GLY A 59 17.92 -16.57 6.74
N ALA A 60 16.67 -16.80 7.11
CA ALA A 60 15.69 -17.43 6.21
C ALA A 60 15.15 -16.40 5.20
N VAL A 61 14.67 -16.87 4.04
CA VAL A 61 14.00 -16.02 3.05
C VAL A 61 12.59 -15.68 3.55
N PRO A 62 12.26 -14.41 3.85
CA PRO A 62 10.96 -14.03 4.37
C PRO A 62 9.86 -14.16 3.31
N TYR A 63 8.63 -14.48 3.76
CA TYR A 63 7.46 -14.65 2.89
C TYR A 63 6.25 -13.94 3.49
N ARG A 64 5.45 -13.27 2.65
CA ARG A 64 4.16 -12.70 3.02
C ARG A 64 3.06 -13.23 2.09
N PRO A 65 2.01 -13.88 2.63
CA PRO A 65 0.90 -14.40 1.83
C PRO A 65 0.23 -13.31 0.98
N VAL A 66 -0.14 -13.63 -0.26
CA VAL A 66 -0.80 -12.64 -1.13
C VAL A 66 -2.18 -12.26 -0.62
N GLU A 67 -2.88 -13.19 0.02
CA GLU A 67 -4.19 -12.98 0.60
C GLU A 67 -4.13 -11.88 1.68
N ASP A 68 -3.05 -11.88 2.47
CA ASP A 68 -2.79 -10.85 3.48
C ASP A 68 -2.45 -9.49 2.87
N ILE A 69 -1.64 -9.47 1.81
CA ILE A 69 -1.34 -8.22 1.08
C ILE A 69 -2.64 -7.66 0.49
N ALA A 70 -3.43 -8.48 -0.20
CA ALA A 70 -4.68 -8.07 -0.81
C ALA A 70 -5.68 -7.55 0.23
N TYR A 71 -5.80 -8.26 1.35
CA TYR A 71 -6.59 -7.82 2.50
C TYR A 71 -6.16 -6.45 3.02
N SER A 72 -4.86 -6.26 3.29
CA SER A 72 -4.34 -5.01 3.85
C SER A 72 -4.58 -3.81 2.91
N VAL A 73 -4.40 -4.01 1.60
CA VAL A 73 -4.69 -2.99 0.56
C VAL A 73 -6.17 -2.66 0.55
N ALA A 74 -7.03 -3.67 0.52
CA ALA A 74 -8.46 -3.47 0.38
C ALA A 74 -9.05 -2.80 1.64
N ARG A 75 -8.59 -3.17 2.84
CA ARG A 75 -8.94 -2.52 4.11
C ARG A 75 -8.49 -1.06 4.15
N PHE A 76 -7.27 -0.77 3.66
CA PHE A 76 -6.78 0.60 3.56
C PHE A 76 -7.64 1.46 2.64
N ILE A 77 -7.96 0.97 1.43
CA ILE A 77 -8.81 1.68 0.46
C ILE A 77 -10.24 1.87 1.00
N GLN A 78 -10.79 0.84 1.65
CA GLN A 78 -12.11 0.90 2.30
C GLN A 78 -12.20 2.07 3.29
N LYS A 79 -11.16 2.27 4.10
CA LYS A 79 -11.05 3.35 5.10
C LYS A 79 -10.53 4.68 4.54
N GLY A 80 -10.82 4.96 3.27
CA GLY A 80 -10.50 6.25 2.62
C GLY A 80 -9.05 6.40 2.17
N GLY A 81 -8.27 5.32 2.16
CA GLY A 81 -6.95 5.30 1.53
C GLY A 81 -7.02 5.61 0.05
N SER A 82 -6.09 6.43 -0.44
CA SER A 82 -6.11 6.96 -1.82
C SER A 82 -4.86 6.65 -2.64
N LEU A 83 -3.76 6.26 -1.99
CA LEU A 83 -2.55 5.77 -2.63
C LEU A 83 -1.97 4.60 -1.84
N VAL A 84 -1.63 3.51 -2.53
CA VAL A 84 -0.86 2.39 -1.97
C VAL A 84 0.29 2.08 -2.93
N ASN A 85 1.51 2.04 -2.40
CA ASN A 85 2.70 1.64 -3.13
C ASN A 85 3.26 0.33 -2.54
N TYR A 86 3.55 -0.66 -3.39
CA TYR A 86 4.16 -1.91 -2.96
C TYR A 86 5.66 -1.74 -2.80
N TYR A 87 6.16 -1.94 -1.58
CA TYR A 87 7.57 -2.00 -1.27
C TYR A 87 7.92 -3.46 -0.96
N MET A 88 8.34 -4.28 -1.91
CA MET A 88 8.73 -3.95 -3.29
C MET A 88 7.76 -4.56 -4.30
N TYR A 89 7.46 -3.84 -5.38
CA TYR A 89 6.79 -4.45 -6.54
C TYR A 89 7.74 -5.35 -7.34
N HIS A 90 9.00 -4.93 -7.46
CA HIS A 90 10.15 -5.69 -7.91
C HIS A 90 11.32 -5.23 -7.05
N GLY A 91 11.98 -6.15 -6.36
CA GLY A 91 13.11 -5.81 -5.52
C GLY A 91 14.46 -5.94 -6.24
N GLY A 92 14.70 -7.05 -6.95
CA GLY A 92 15.89 -7.25 -7.78
C GLY A 92 17.12 -7.70 -6.99
N THR A 93 18.29 -7.20 -7.38
CA THR A 93 19.59 -7.64 -6.84
C THR A 93 20.42 -6.44 -6.40
N ASN A 94 20.97 -6.53 -5.19
CA ASN A 94 22.03 -5.66 -4.70
C ASN A 94 23.37 -6.08 -5.35
N PHE A 95 23.69 -5.45 -6.48
CA PHE A 95 24.94 -5.73 -7.19
C PHE A 95 26.16 -5.14 -6.50
N ASP A 96 27.30 -5.81 -6.70
CA ASP A 96 28.62 -5.37 -6.24
C ASP A 96 28.66 -5.15 -4.70
N ARG A 97 29.25 -4.05 -4.21
CA ARG A 97 29.73 -3.94 -2.83
C ARG A 97 29.37 -2.65 -2.10
N THR A 98 28.47 -1.84 -2.66
CA THR A 98 28.08 -0.54 -2.07
C THR A 98 26.57 -0.39 -1.86
N ALA A 99 25.82 -1.49 -1.93
CA ALA A 99 24.37 -1.49 -1.83
C ALA A 99 23.84 -1.59 -0.38
N GLY A 100 24.54 -2.29 0.51
CA GLY A 100 24.10 -2.48 1.89
C GLY A 100 25.05 -3.25 2.78
N GLU A 101 24.79 -3.21 4.08
CA GLU A 101 25.53 -3.95 5.12
C GLU A 101 24.68 -5.14 5.60
N PHE A 102 25.26 -6.34 5.68
CA PHE A 102 24.64 -7.60 6.12
C PHE A 102 23.39 -8.11 5.37
N MET A 103 22.80 -7.31 4.48
CA MET A 103 21.77 -7.76 3.54
C MET A 103 22.38 -8.68 2.48
N ALA A 104 21.65 -9.75 2.15
CA ALA A 104 22.00 -10.63 1.06
C ALA A 104 22.05 -9.87 -0.29
N SER A 105 22.79 -10.43 -1.26
CA SER A 105 22.79 -9.90 -2.63
C SER A 105 21.40 -9.93 -3.26
N SER A 106 20.60 -10.96 -2.95
CA SER A 106 19.21 -11.02 -3.39
C SER A 106 18.37 -10.00 -2.63
N TYR A 107 17.68 -9.13 -3.37
CA TYR A 107 16.67 -8.21 -2.86
C TYR A 107 15.27 -8.61 -3.32
N ASP A 108 15.01 -9.92 -3.51
CA ASP A 108 13.74 -10.46 -4.02
C ASP A 108 12.50 -9.94 -3.26
N TYR A 109 12.60 -9.78 -1.93
CA TYR A 109 11.57 -9.22 -1.05
C TYR A 109 10.21 -9.96 -1.08
N ASP A 110 10.17 -11.18 -1.63
CA ASP A 110 8.93 -11.88 -1.97
C ASP A 110 7.99 -10.99 -2.81
N ALA A 111 8.58 -10.19 -3.70
CA ALA A 111 7.87 -9.21 -4.51
C ALA A 111 6.96 -9.88 -5.57
N PRO A 112 5.90 -9.17 -6.05
CA PRO A 112 5.07 -9.63 -7.16
C PRO A 112 5.84 -9.98 -8.44
N LEU A 113 6.94 -9.27 -8.71
CA LEU A 113 7.96 -9.69 -9.68
C LEU A 113 9.19 -10.15 -8.90
N ASP A 114 9.64 -11.38 -9.13
CA ASP A 114 10.79 -11.94 -8.42
C ASP A 114 12.10 -11.20 -8.74
N GLU A 115 13.20 -11.59 -8.10
CA GLU A 115 14.55 -11.04 -8.32
C GLU A 115 14.93 -10.94 -9.82
N TYR A 116 14.45 -11.87 -10.65
CA TYR A 116 14.79 -11.97 -12.07
C TYR A 116 13.76 -11.28 -12.98
N GLY A 117 12.75 -10.64 -12.39
CA GLY A 117 11.69 -9.94 -13.10
C GLY A 117 10.59 -10.85 -13.64
N LEU A 118 10.54 -12.12 -13.21
CA LEU A 118 9.46 -13.03 -13.59
C LEU A 118 8.23 -12.79 -12.70
N PRO A 119 7.01 -12.92 -13.25
CA PRO A 119 5.79 -12.87 -12.44
C PRO A 119 5.78 -13.98 -11.38
N ARG A 120 5.70 -13.59 -10.10
CA ARG A 120 5.55 -14.51 -8.98
C ARG A 120 4.08 -14.86 -8.78
N GLU A 121 3.66 -16.03 -9.23
CA GLU A 121 2.28 -16.49 -9.03
C GLU A 121 2.11 -17.25 -7.70
N PRO A 122 0.97 -17.11 -7.02
CA PRO A 122 -0.23 -16.35 -7.42
C PRO A 122 -0.18 -14.85 -7.09
N LYS A 123 0.94 -14.35 -6.52
CA LYS A 123 1.03 -12.98 -5.99
C LYS A 123 0.73 -11.92 -7.05
N TYR A 124 1.36 -12.04 -8.22
CA TYR A 124 1.18 -11.14 -9.35
C TYR A 124 -0.27 -11.12 -9.86
N SER A 125 -0.82 -12.29 -10.23
CA SER A 125 -2.18 -12.36 -10.80
C SER A 125 -3.27 -11.96 -9.81
N HIS A 126 -3.13 -12.30 -8.53
CA HIS A 126 -4.11 -11.99 -7.51
C HIS A 126 -4.16 -10.49 -7.20
N LEU A 127 -3.00 -9.83 -7.05
CA LEU A 127 -2.97 -8.37 -6.87
C LEU A 127 -3.45 -7.62 -8.13
N LYS A 128 -3.15 -8.13 -9.32
CA LYS A 128 -3.71 -7.61 -10.57
C LYS A 128 -5.25 -7.70 -10.60
N ALA A 129 -5.82 -8.78 -10.11
CA ALA A 129 -7.27 -8.93 -10.00
C ALA A 129 -7.88 -7.94 -8.99
N LEU A 130 -7.22 -7.74 -7.84
CA LEU A 130 -7.59 -6.71 -6.85
C LEU A 130 -7.59 -5.31 -7.48
N HIS A 131 -6.56 -4.93 -8.22
CA HIS A 131 -6.50 -3.61 -8.87
C HIS A 131 -7.61 -3.42 -9.89
N LYS A 132 -7.97 -4.46 -10.64
CA LYS A 132 -9.14 -4.40 -11.55
C LYS A 132 -10.43 -4.12 -10.78
N ALA A 133 -10.64 -4.77 -9.62
CA ALA A 133 -11.81 -4.53 -8.79
C ALA A 133 -11.83 -3.08 -8.23
N ILE A 134 -10.69 -2.59 -7.74
CA ILE A 134 -10.55 -1.20 -7.29
C ILE A 134 -10.86 -0.23 -8.43
N LYS A 135 -10.38 -0.50 -9.65
CA LYS A 135 -10.62 0.36 -10.81
C LYS A 135 -12.07 0.37 -11.26
N LEU A 136 -12.76 -0.77 -11.24
CA LEU A 136 -14.21 -0.81 -11.46
C LEU A 136 -14.99 -0.01 -10.42
N SER A 137 -14.42 0.12 -9.22
CA SER A 137 -15.02 0.83 -8.08
C SER A 137 -14.62 2.31 -8.00
N GLU A 138 -13.65 2.76 -8.80
CA GLU A 138 -13.02 4.08 -8.70
C GLU A 138 -14.03 5.24 -8.74
N PRO A 139 -15.05 5.26 -9.63
CA PRO A 139 -16.05 6.32 -9.61
C PRO A 139 -16.74 6.44 -8.25
N ALA A 140 -17.24 5.32 -7.70
CA ALA A 140 -17.91 5.32 -6.39
C ALA A 140 -16.95 5.63 -5.24
N LEU A 141 -15.69 5.17 -5.32
CA LEU A 141 -14.68 5.46 -4.29
C LEU A 141 -14.38 6.96 -4.17
N LEU A 142 -14.40 7.69 -5.28
CA LEU A 142 -14.02 9.11 -5.37
C LEU A 142 -15.18 10.10 -5.15
N SER A 143 -16.42 9.71 -5.44
CA SER A 143 -17.56 10.64 -5.45
C SER A 143 -18.68 10.33 -4.46
N ALA A 144 -18.67 9.16 -3.82
CA ALA A 144 -19.70 8.77 -2.86
C ALA A 144 -19.23 8.87 -1.41
N ASP A 145 -20.13 9.32 -0.54
CA ASP A 145 -19.97 9.20 0.90
C ASP A 145 -20.00 7.74 1.34
N ALA A 146 -19.16 7.41 2.32
CA ALA A 146 -19.12 6.08 2.89
C ALA A 146 -20.15 5.94 4.01
N THR A 147 -20.98 4.89 3.94
CA THR A 147 -21.80 4.43 5.08
C THR A 147 -21.16 3.18 5.65
N VAL A 148 -20.79 3.20 6.93
CA VAL A 148 -20.19 2.06 7.63
C VAL A 148 -21.22 1.42 8.55
N THR A 149 -21.44 0.13 8.40
CA THR A 149 -22.37 -0.65 9.22
C THR A 149 -21.62 -1.82 9.85
N SER A 150 -21.72 -1.99 11.17
CA SER A 150 -21.19 -3.16 11.87
C SER A 150 -22.07 -4.38 11.60
N LEU A 151 -21.45 -5.50 11.22
CA LEU A 151 -22.10 -6.81 11.05
C LEU A 151 -21.83 -7.75 12.23
N GLY A 152 -21.04 -7.31 13.21
CA GLY A 152 -20.65 -8.08 14.39
C GLY A 152 -19.32 -7.60 14.98
N ALA A 153 -18.83 -8.28 16.01
CA ALA A 153 -17.64 -7.87 16.77
C ALA A 153 -16.34 -7.77 15.94
N LYS A 154 -16.28 -8.40 14.77
CA LYS A 154 -15.10 -8.43 13.89
C LYS A 154 -15.45 -8.22 12.42
N GLN A 155 -16.62 -7.65 12.14
CA GLN A 155 -17.11 -7.48 10.77
C GLN A 155 -17.75 -6.11 10.63
N GLU A 156 -17.35 -5.41 9.57
CA GLU A 156 -17.94 -4.15 9.16
C GLU A 156 -18.08 -4.16 7.64
N VAL A 157 -19.18 -3.58 7.17
CA VAL A 157 -19.39 -3.32 5.75
C VAL A 157 -19.31 -1.82 5.53
N THR A 158 -18.54 -1.42 4.52
CA THR A 158 -18.55 -0.05 4.01
C THR A 158 -19.26 -0.04 2.67
N ILE A 159 -20.35 0.73 2.58
CA ILE A 159 -21.14 0.90 1.38
C ILE A 159 -20.85 2.30 0.82
N LYS A 160 -20.40 2.34 -0.43
CA LYS A 160 -20.31 3.56 -1.25
C LYS A 160 -21.23 3.39 -2.45
N ALA A 161 -22.22 4.26 -2.57
CA ALA A 161 -23.22 4.21 -3.64
C ALA A 161 -23.05 5.41 -4.57
N PHE A 162 -22.72 5.14 -5.83
CA PHE A 162 -22.72 6.12 -6.91
C PHE A 162 -23.41 5.49 -8.11
N PHE A 163 -24.56 6.05 -8.54
CA PHE A 163 -25.37 5.61 -9.70
C PHE A 163 -25.28 4.10 -10.05
N LEU A 164 -26.26 3.30 -9.60
CA LEU A 164 -26.44 1.86 -9.90
C LEU A 164 -25.24 0.91 -9.59
N THR A 165 -24.13 1.41 -9.05
CA THR A 165 -22.94 0.60 -8.71
C THR A 165 -22.75 0.56 -7.20
N TYR A 166 -22.73 -0.64 -6.62
CA TYR A 166 -22.50 -0.87 -5.20
C TYR A 166 -21.14 -1.52 -4.99
N LEU A 167 -20.30 -0.91 -4.16
CA LEU A 167 -19.11 -1.56 -3.63
C LEU A 167 -19.40 -2.03 -2.20
N CYS A 168 -19.34 -3.35 -1.98
CA CYS A 168 -19.39 -3.98 -0.67
C CYS A 168 -18.00 -4.51 -0.35
N LEU A 169 -17.35 -3.95 0.66
CA LEU A 169 -16.08 -4.42 1.18
C LEU A 169 -16.34 -4.98 2.59
N ASP A 170 -16.10 -6.29 2.77
CA ASP A 170 -16.18 -7.01 4.04
C ASP A 170 -14.81 -7.69 4.24
N PHE A 171 -14.12 -7.34 5.32
CA PHE A 171 -12.73 -7.72 5.54
C PHE A 171 -12.54 -8.14 7.01
N LYS A 172 -12.07 -9.38 7.23
CA LYS A 172 -11.62 -9.96 8.51
C LYS A 172 -10.20 -9.57 8.86
#